data_AF-A0A5E6NCH0-F1
#
_entry.id   AF-A0A5E6NCH0-F1
#
_cell.length_a   1.000
_cell.length_b   1.000
_cell.length_c   1.000
_cell.angle_alpha   90.00
_cell.angle_beta   90.00
_cell.angle_gamma   90.00
#
_symmetry.space_group_name_H-M   'P 1'
#
loop_
_entity.id
_entity.type
_entity.pdbx_description
1 polymer ?
#
loop_
_entity_poly.entity_id
_entity_poly.type
_entity_poly.pdbx_seq_one_letter_code
_entity_poly.pdbx_strand_id
1 'polypeptide(L)'
;MAYGNVYAANQVVDTTKSPTTFIDTTANGVDLINIANPNSVGVSVNHYNKFNVGNQGAILNNSKVMGTSQLGGAVYGNPNLNQNADIILNEVGSTNRSVLNGALEVFGKNAAVVIANPNGFDCNGCSFINTSKLTMVSGQSRMSDGAITGFKINNDLTSDFIIHELGLYANNTNDVDIISRAIKLRGELQAKQD
;
A
#
# COMPACT_ATOMS: atom_id res chain seq x y z
N MET A 1 -10.33 -25.29 -24.77
CA MET A 1 -9.46 -24.13 -24.54
C MET A 1 -10.24 -23.15 -23.69
N ALA A 2 -9.97 -23.10 -22.39
CA ALA A 2 -10.67 -22.19 -21.49
C ALA A 2 -10.09 -20.78 -21.67
N TYR A 3 -10.91 -19.85 -22.12
CA TYR A 3 -10.59 -18.43 -22.07
C TYR A 3 -10.63 -18.01 -20.60
N GLY A 4 -9.47 -18.09 -19.93
CA GLY A 4 -9.30 -17.48 -18.62
C GLY A 4 -9.46 -15.97 -18.80
N ASN A 5 -10.44 -15.38 -18.11
CA ASN A 5 -10.54 -13.94 -17.99
C ASN A 5 -9.23 -13.44 -17.37
N VAL A 6 -8.37 -12.80 -18.16
CA VAL A 6 -7.15 -12.15 -17.65
C VAL A 6 -7.61 -10.88 -16.95
N TYR A 7 -8.00 -10.99 -15.69
CA TYR A 7 -8.08 -9.82 -14.83
C TYR A 7 -6.67 -9.23 -14.76
N ALA A 8 -6.53 -7.93 -15.02
CA ALA A 8 -5.24 -7.27 -14.86
C ALA A 8 -4.80 -7.39 -13.40
N ALA A 9 -3.55 -7.79 -13.17
CA ALA A 9 -3.01 -7.92 -11.82
C ALA A 9 -3.10 -6.59 -11.06
N ASN A 10 -3.55 -6.65 -9.81
CA ASN A 10 -3.63 -5.49 -8.93
C ASN A 10 -2.24 -5.03 -8.48
N GLN A 11 -1.36 -5.99 -8.20
CA GLN A 11 0.02 -5.77 -7.80
C GLN A 11 0.96 -6.24 -8.92
N VAL A 12 1.90 -5.37 -9.31
CA VAL A 12 3.02 -5.75 -10.19
C VAL A 12 4.28 -5.15 -9.59
N VAL A 13 5.11 -5.98 -8.96
CA VAL A 13 6.39 -5.56 -8.36
C VAL A 13 7.39 -5.18 -9.46
N ASP A 14 8.15 -4.11 -9.25
CA ASP A 14 9.36 -3.81 -10.04
C ASP A 14 10.52 -4.62 -9.46
N THR A 15 10.70 -5.84 -9.95
CA THR A 15 11.72 -6.77 -9.46
C THR A 15 13.15 -6.30 -9.73
N THR A 16 13.35 -5.28 -10.57
CA THR A 16 14.68 -4.68 -10.78
C THR A 16 15.09 -3.79 -9.61
N LYS A 17 14.13 -3.19 -8.90
CA LYS A 17 14.36 -2.33 -7.73
C LYS A 17 14.03 -3.01 -6.41
N SER A 18 13.08 -3.95 -6.41
CA SER A 18 12.66 -4.73 -5.25
C SER A 18 12.73 -6.22 -5.56
N PRO A 19 13.94 -6.79 -5.72
CA PRO A 19 14.12 -8.18 -6.14
C PRO A 19 13.61 -9.21 -5.11
N THR A 20 13.45 -8.81 -3.85
CA THR A 20 12.97 -9.68 -2.77
C THR A 20 11.49 -9.50 -2.47
N THR A 21 10.85 -8.40 -2.87
CA THR A 21 9.41 -8.25 -2.71
C THR A 21 8.69 -9.17 -3.69
N PHE A 22 7.76 -9.99 -3.20
CA PHE A 22 6.96 -10.85 -4.07
C PHE A 22 5.52 -10.98 -3.59
N ILE A 23 4.65 -11.43 -4.49
CA ILE A 23 3.22 -11.54 -4.27
C ILE A 23 2.85 -13.02 -4.26
N ASP A 24 2.26 -13.46 -3.16
CA ASP A 24 1.52 -14.72 -3.08
C ASP A 24 0.01 -14.44 -3.13
N THR A 25 -0.78 -15.51 -3.14
CA THR A 25 -2.23 -15.43 -2.96
C THR A 25 -2.60 -16.23 -1.72
N THR A 26 -3.34 -15.62 -0.81
CA THR A 26 -3.86 -16.29 0.39
C THR A 26 -4.94 -17.32 0.04
N ALA A 27 -5.31 -18.17 1.01
CA ALA A 27 -6.39 -19.13 0.83
C ALA A 27 -7.74 -18.47 0.48
N ASN A 28 -7.97 -17.23 0.93
CA ASN A 28 -9.16 -16.45 0.61
C ASN A 28 -9.07 -15.72 -0.75
N GLY A 29 -8.01 -15.91 -1.53
CA GLY A 29 -7.85 -15.26 -2.83
C GLY A 29 -7.40 -13.80 -2.77
N VAL A 30 -6.87 -13.35 -1.63
CA VAL A 30 -6.35 -11.99 -1.43
C VAL A 30 -4.85 -11.94 -1.73
N ASP A 31 -4.40 -10.89 -2.44
CA ASP A 31 -2.98 -10.65 -2.71
C ASP A 31 -2.20 -10.48 -1.39
N LEU A 32 -1.19 -11.33 -1.19
CA LEU A 32 -0.28 -11.29 -0.05
C LEU A 32 1.08 -10.76 -0.52
N ILE A 33 1.36 -9.52 -0.18
CA ILE A 33 2.62 -8.84 -0.49
C ILE A 33 3.63 -9.19 0.60
N ASN A 34 4.55 -10.12 0.30
CA ASN A 34 5.73 -10.35 1.13
C ASN A 34 6.71 -9.21 0.92
N ILE A 35 6.64 -8.20 1.78
CA ILE A 35 7.47 -6.99 1.73
C ILE A 35 8.95 -7.33 1.87
N ALA A 36 9.82 -6.45 1.39
CA ALA A 36 11.27 -6.57 1.56
C ALA A 36 11.67 -6.51 3.04
N ASN A 37 12.84 -7.07 3.38
CA ASN A 37 13.42 -6.85 4.71
C ASN A 37 13.64 -5.34 4.94
N PRO A 38 13.19 -4.77 6.07
CA PRO A 38 13.46 -3.36 6.36
C PRO A 38 14.95 -3.09 6.48
N ASN A 39 15.36 -1.87 6.11
CA ASN A 39 16.73 -1.40 6.28
C ASN A 39 17.08 -1.12 7.76
N SER A 40 18.28 -0.60 8.01
CA SER A 40 18.79 -0.33 9.37
C SER A 40 17.97 0.69 10.17
N VAL A 41 17.12 1.49 9.51
CA VAL A 41 16.24 2.47 10.16
C VAL A 41 14.77 2.05 10.15
N GLY A 42 14.49 0.76 9.87
CA GLY A 42 13.15 0.19 9.99
C GLY A 42 12.24 0.39 8.77
N VAL A 43 12.75 0.92 7.66
CA VAL A 43 11.95 1.15 6.43
C VAL A 43 12.07 -0.04 5.48
N SER A 44 10.95 -0.70 5.18
CA SER A 44 10.83 -1.64 4.07
C SER A 44 10.48 -0.86 2.80
N VAL A 45 11.35 -0.91 1.79
CA VAL A 45 11.15 -0.21 0.50
C VAL A 45 10.71 -1.20 -0.57
N ASN A 46 9.51 -0.99 -1.11
CA ASN A 46 8.89 -1.85 -2.12
C ASN A 46 8.52 -1.02 -3.35
N HIS A 47 9.03 -1.39 -4.51
CA HIS A 47 8.79 -0.70 -5.77
C HIS A 47 7.84 -1.50 -6.67
N TYR A 48 6.95 -0.78 -7.35
CA TYR A 48 5.88 -1.36 -8.15
C TYR A 48 5.75 -0.70 -9.52
N ASN A 49 5.38 -1.49 -10.51
CA ASN A 49 4.78 -1.01 -11.75
C ASN A 49 3.26 -0.82 -11.60
N LYS A 50 2.60 -1.56 -10.71
CA LYS A 50 1.19 -1.36 -10.33
C LYS A 50 1.01 -1.65 -8.85
N PHE A 51 0.32 -0.76 -8.15
CA PHE A 51 -0.09 -0.94 -6.77
C PHE A 51 -1.56 -0.52 -6.66
N ASN A 52 -2.45 -1.48 -6.78
CA ASN A 52 -3.90 -1.32 -6.71
C ASN A 52 -4.48 -2.24 -5.62
N VAL A 53 -5.57 -1.83 -5.00
CA VAL A 53 -6.28 -2.65 -4.02
C VAL A 53 -7.68 -2.90 -4.59
N GLY A 54 -7.94 -4.13 -5.01
CA GLY A 54 -9.28 -4.53 -5.46
C GLY A 54 -10.26 -4.67 -4.28
N ASN A 55 -11.52 -4.98 -4.59
CA ASN A 55 -12.56 -5.13 -3.56
C ASN A 55 -12.26 -6.27 -2.57
N GLN A 56 -11.51 -7.30 -2.99
CA GLN A 56 -11.04 -8.37 -2.12
C GLN A 56 -9.95 -7.93 -1.13
N GLY A 57 -9.39 -6.74 -1.32
CA GLY A 57 -8.30 -6.19 -0.52
C GLY A 57 -6.91 -6.65 -0.95
N ALA A 58 -5.92 -6.26 -0.15
CA ALA A 58 -4.52 -6.69 -0.25
C ALA A 58 -3.88 -6.70 1.14
N ILE A 59 -2.85 -7.52 1.33
CA ILE A 59 -2.19 -7.70 2.62
C ILE A 59 -0.69 -7.42 2.48
N LEU A 60 -0.15 -6.50 3.28
CA LEU A 60 1.28 -6.29 3.49
C LEU A 60 1.74 -7.25 4.61
N ASN A 61 2.51 -8.28 4.27
CA ASN A 61 2.99 -9.27 5.22
C ASN A 61 4.19 -8.75 6.02
N ASN A 62 3.92 -8.10 7.15
CA ASN A 62 4.91 -7.65 8.11
C ASN A 62 5.00 -8.60 9.33
N SER A 63 4.79 -9.91 9.13
CA SER A 63 4.90 -10.92 10.18
C SER A 63 6.12 -11.80 9.97
N LYS A 64 6.81 -12.20 11.05
CA LYS A 64 7.88 -13.22 11.02
C LYS A 64 7.36 -14.63 11.29
N VAL A 65 6.11 -14.75 11.71
CA VAL A 65 5.50 -16.02 12.14
C VAL A 65 4.15 -16.19 11.48
N MET A 66 3.68 -17.43 11.41
CA MET A 66 2.35 -17.74 10.93
C MET A 66 1.28 -17.17 11.87
N GLY A 67 0.13 -16.80 11.31
CA GLY A 67 -1.04 -16.34 12.06
C GLY A 67 -2.26 -16.20 11.17
N THR A 68 -3.26 -15.46 11.66
CA THR A 68 -4.51 -15.23 10.94
C THR A 68 -4.64 -13.75 10.59
N SER A 69 -4.61 -13.45 9.30
CA SER A 69 -4.95 -12.15 8.73
C SER A 69 -6.47 -11.98 8.68
N GLN A 70 -6.95 -10.74 8.76
CA GLN A 70 -8.38 -10.43 8.68
C GLN A 70 -8.95 -10.67 7.28
N LEU A 71 -8.17 -10.36 6.24
CA LEU A 71 -8.60 -10.50 4.85
C LEU A 71 -8.31 -11.92 4.31
N GLY A 72 -7.13 -12.45 4.60
CA GLY A 72 -6.57 -13.63 3.95
C GLY A 72 -6.74 -14.95 4.70
N GLY A 73 -7.26 -14.92 5.93
CA GLY A 73 -7.29 -16.09 6.80
C GLY A 73 -5.88 -16.50 7.25
N ALA A 74 -5.59 -17.80 7.29
CA ALA A 74 -4.28 -18.31 7.71
C ALA A 74 -3.18 -17.89 6.73
N VAL A 75 -2.14 -17.23 7.25
CA VAL A 75 -1.04 -16.65 6.48
C VAL A 75 0.29 -17.00 7.16
N TYR A 76 1.27 -17.46 6.36
CA TYR A 76 2.63 -17.74 6.86
C TYR A 76 3.41 -16.45 7.12
N GLY A 77 4.44 -16.54 7.97
CA GLY A 77 5.40 -15.45 8.14
C GLY A 77 6.11 -15.12 6.83
N ASN A 78 6.42 -13.85 6.63
CA ASN A 78 7.14 -13.35 5.48
C ASN A 78 8.60 -13.86 5.52
N PRO A 79 9.03 -14.67 4.54
CA PRO A 79 10.38 -15.25 4.53
C PRO A 79 11.49 -14.23 4.29
N ASN A 80 11.16 -13.02 3.85
CA ASN A 80 12.15 -11.95 3.66
C ASN A 80 12.61 -11.34 5.01
N LEU A 81 11.83 -11.45 6.08
CA LEU A 81 12.01 -10.63 7.28
C LEU A 81 12.98 -11.25 8.30
N ASN A 82 14.12 -10.58 8.49
CA ASN A 82 14.97 -10.77 9.67
C ASN A 82 14.42 -9.98 10.88
N GLN A 83 13.72 -8.88 10.62
CA GLN A 83 13.02 -8.04 11.58
C GLN A 83 11.76 -7.44 10.93
N ASN A 84 10.78 -7.04 11.72
CA ASN A 84 9.58 -6.40 11.20
C ASN A 84 9.86 -4.93 10.85
N ALA A 85 9.20 -4.42 9.83
CA ALA A 85 9.27 -3.02 9.44
C ALA A 85 8.49 -2.13 10.41
N ASP A 86 8.99 -0.91 10.62
CA ASP A 86 8.27 0.19 11.28
C ASP A 86 7.53 1.06 10.25
N ILE A 87 8.10 1.17 9.05
CA ILE A 87 7.51 1.87 7.91
C ILE A 87 7.55 0.95 6.69
N ILE A 88 6.42 0.81 6.01
CA ILE A 88 6.29 0.09 4.74
C ILE A 88 6.06 1.12 3.64
N LEU A 89 7.10 1.39 2.85
CA LEU A 89 7.04 2.26 1.68
C LEU A 89 6.67 1.44 0.45
N ASN A 90 5.58 1.81 -0.20
CA ASN A 90 5.11 1.27 -1.47
C ASN A 90 5.20 2.37 -2.53
N GLU A 91 6.14 2.26 -3.47
CA GLU A 91 6.42 3.31 -4.45
C GLU A 91 6.15 2.81 -5.88
N VAL A 92 5.27 3.51 -6.59
CA VAL A 92 4.94 3.21 -7.98
C VAL A 92 5.85 4.00 -8.91
N GLY A 93 6.65 3.29 -9.72
CA GLY A 93 7.62 3.89 -10.65
C GLY A 93 7.14 3.98 -12.10
N SER A 94 5.97 3.41 -12.42
CA SER A 94 5.39 3.45 -13.78
C SER A 94 4.54 4.72 -13.99
N THR A 95 3.80 4.78 -15.10
CA THR A 95 2.82 5.82 -15.41
C THR A 95 1.39 5.49 -14.93
N ASN A 96 1.21 4.40 -14.18
CA ASN A 96 -0.11 3.97 -13.71
C ASN A 96 -0.52 4.71 -12.42
N ARG A 97 -1.77 5.12 -12.35
CA ARG A 97 -2.42 5.54 -11.10
C ARG A 97 -2.61 4.36 -10.15
N SER A 98 -2.77 4.66 -8.87
CA SER A 98 -3.18 3.67 -7.86
C SER A 98 -4.68 3.71 -7.68
N VAL A 99 -5.35 2.58 -7.93
CA VAL A 99 -6.79 2.39 -7.74
C VAL A 99 -7.03 1.56 -6.49
N LEU A 100 -7.72 2.12 -5.51
CA LEU A 100 -7.93 1.55 -4.17
C LEU A 100 -9.43 1.45 -3.89
N ASN A 101 -9.99 0.25 -4.01
CA ASN A 101 -11.41 -0.05 -3.88
C ASN A 101 -11.73 -1.01 -2.71
N GLY A 102 -10.74 -1.29 -1.86
CA GLY A 102 -10.90 -2.24 -0.75
C GLY A 102 -9.90 -2.01 0.37
N ALA A 103 -9.83 -2.97 1.28
CA ALA A 103 -8.99 -2.88 2.47
C ALA A 103 -7.52 -3.22 2.16
N LEU A 104 -6.60 -2.41 2.67
CA LEU A 104 -5.17 -2.73 2.76
C LEU A 104 -4.85 -3.09 4.21
N GLU A 105 -4.48 -4.34 4.45
CA GLU A 105 -4.12 -4.86 5.78
C GLU A 105 -2.61 -4.94 5.95
N VAL A 106 -2.09 -4.48 7.09
CA VAL A 106 -0.76 -4.89 7.57
C VAL A 106 -0.91 -6.14 8.43
N PHE A 107 -0.49 -7.29 7.93
CA PHE A 107 -0.50 -8.52 8.73
C PHE A 107 0.77 -8.62 9.59
N GLY A 108 0.61 -8.96 10.87
CA GLY A 108 1.72 -9.06 11.82
C GLY A 108 1.94 -7.78 12.63
N LYS A 109 3.19 -7.34 12.76
CA LYS A 109 3.52 -6.14 13.54
C LYS A 109 2.89 -4.91 12.87
N ASN A 110 2.15 -4.13 13.66
CA ASN A 110 1.63 -2.82 13.27
C ASN A 110 2.74 -1.92 12.72
N ALA A 111 2.48 -1.19 11.63
CA ALA A 111 3.45 -0.33 10.98
C ALA A 111 2.80 0.91 10.34
N ALA A 112 3.61 1.93 10.08
CA ALA A 112 3.20 3.03 9.23
C ALA A 112 3.25 2.57 7.76
N VAL A 113 2.30 3.03 6.95
CA VAL A 113 2.21 2.70 5.53
C VAL A 113 2.34 3.98 4.72
N VAL A 114 3.28 3.98 3.78
CA VAL A 114 3.45 5.06 2.80
C VAL A 114 3.13 4.51 1.42
N ILE A 115 2.25 5.17 0.68
CA ILE A 115 1.98 4.87 -0.73
C ILE A 115 2.34 6.09 -1.55
N ALA A 116 3.40 5.99 -2.35
CA ALA A 116 3.90 7.06 -3.20
C ALA A 116 3.65 6.71 -4.67
N ASN A 117 2.83 7.53 -5.34
CA ASN A 117 2.55 7.36 -6.76
C ASN A 117 2.48 8.74 -7.45
N PRO A 118 3.45 9.09 -8.31
CA PRO A 118 3.47 10.40 -8.98
C PRO A 118 2.31 10.62 -9.97
N ASN A 119 1.56 9.57 -10.31
CA ASN A 119 0.44 9.65 -11.25
C ASN A 119 -0.91 9.93 -10.58
N GLY A 120 -0.96 9.90 -9.24
CA GLY A 120 -2.18 10.13 -8.47
C GLY A 120 -2.96 8.87 -8.09
N PHE A 121 -4.13 9.10 -7.50
CA PHE A 121 -4.92 8.08 -6.82
C PHE A 121 -6.40 8.16 -7.14
N ASP A 122 -7.04 6.99 -7.18
CA ASP A 122 -8.49 6.82 -7.19
C ASP A 122 -8.85 5.94 -6.00
N CYS A 123 -9.43 6.51 -4.95
CA CYS A 123 -9.97 5.78 -3.81
C CYS A 123 -11.49 5.74 -3.89
N ASN A 124 -12.08 4.54 -3.88
CA ASN A 124 -13.53 4.36 -3.85
C ASN A 124 -13.89 3.24 -2.86
N GLY A 125 -14.00 3.58 -1.57
CA GLY A 125 -14.18 2.61 -0.50
C GLY A 125 -12.85 2.02 0.00
N CYS A 126 -11.74 2.73 -0.19
CA CYS A 126 -10.45 2.27 0.35
C CYS A 126 -10.45 2.32 1.88
N SER A 127 -9.88 1.29 2.50
CA SER A 127 -9.77 1.22 3.96
C SER A 127 -8.46 0.60 4.41
N PHE A 128 -8.11 0.78 5.68
CA PHE A 128 -6.80 0.39 6.21
C PHE A 128 -6.95 -0.36 7.53
N ILE A 129 -6.24 -1.47 7.64
CA ILE A 129 -6.30 -2.38 8.80
C ILE A 129 -4.89 -2.52 9.37
N ASN A 130 -4.78 -2.36 10.70
CA ASN A 130 -3.52 -2.49 11.44
C ASN A 130 -2.40 -1.55 10.94
N THR A 131 -2.78 -0.35 10.51
CA THR A 131 -1.86 0.71 10.08
C THR A 131 -1.78 1.76 11.18
N SER A 132 -0.60 2.05 11.74
CA SER A 132 -0.48 3.10 12.77
C SER A 132 -0.65 4.49 12.20
N LYS A 133 -0.01 4.73 11.05
CA LYS A 133 -0.03 5.98 10.31
C LYS A 133 -0.08 5.70 8.83
N LEU A 134 -0.91 6.45 8.11
CA LEU A 134 -1.05 6.35 6.67
C LEU A 134 -0.55 7.64 6.02
N THR A 135 0.37 7.53 5.06
CA THR A 135 0.77 8.65 4.20
C THR A 135 0.57 8.28 2.75
N MET A 136 -0.25 9.04 2.03
CA MET A 136 -0.54 8.83 0.62
C MET A 136 -0.13 10.06 -0.16
N VAL A 137 0.79 9.88 -1.11
CA VAL A 137 1.46 11.00 -1.76
C VAL A 137 1.43 10.88 -3.28
N SER A 138 0.85 11.90 -3.93
CA SER A 138 0.89 12.08 -5.38
C SER A 138 2.28 12.59 -5.80
N GLY A 139 3.30 11.75 -5.63
CA GLY A 139 4.69 12.13 -5.82
C GLY A 139 5.65 10.97 -5.59
N GLN A 140 6.92 11.32 -5.46
CA GLN A 140 8.01 10.38 -5.21
C GLN A 140 8.59 10.60 -3.81
N SER A 141 9.03 9.52 -3.18
CA SER A 141 9.75 9.60 -1.91
C SER A 141 11.13 10.24 -2.09
N ARG A 142 11.59 10.98 -1.08
CA ARG A 142 12.99 11.39 -0.95
C ARG A 142 13.60 10.58 0.18
N MET A 143 14.70 9.90 -0.13
CA MET A 143 15.40 9.04 0.81
C MET A 143 16.81 9.58 1.08
N SER A 144 17.25 9.55 2.33
CA SER A 144 18.65 9.73 2.73
C SER A 144 18.98 8.72 3.80
N ASP A 145 20.10 8.02 3.66
CA ASP A 145 20.58 7.05 4.66
C ASP A 145 19.53 6.00 5.05
N GLY A 146 18.69 5.61 4.08
CA GLY A 146 17.59 4.65 4.27
C GLY A 146 16.31 5.22 4.90
N ALA A 147 16.31 6.47 5.37
CA ALA A 147 15.14 7.12 5.94
C ALA A 147 14.38 7.95 4.89
N ILE A 148 13.06 8.07 5.07
CA ILE A 148 12.22 9.01 4.30
C ILE A 148 12.46 10.41 4.87
N THR A 149 13.03 11.31 4.06
CA THR A 149 13.32 12.70 4.45
C THR A 149 12.30 13.71 3.91
N GLY A 150 11.41 13.25 3.03
CA GLY A 150 10.31 14.05 2.50
C GLY A 150 9.77 13.49 1.20
N PHE A 151 9.03 14.33 0.47
CA PHE A 151 8.41 13.93 -0.79
C PHE A 151 8.63 15.01 -1.86
N LYS A 152 8.84 14.57 -3.09
CA LYS A 152 8.79 15.42 -4.28
C LYS A 152 7.40 15.29 -4.89
N ILE A 153 6.56 16.29 -4.68
CA ILE A 153 5.20 16.33 -5.21
C ILE A 153 5.24 16.58 -6.72
N ASN A 154 4.44 15.83 -7.47
CA ASN A 154 4.30 16.08 -8.89
C ASN A 154 3.46 17.36 -9.10
N ASN A 155 3.93 18.27 -9.95
CA ASN A 155 3.29 19.57 -10.16
C ASN A 155 2.21 19.55 -11.26
N ASP A 156 1.83 18.36 -11.72
CA ASP A 156 0.79 18.14 -12.72
C ASP A 156 -0.59 17.98 -12.05
N LEU A 157 -1.59 18.74 -12.51
CA LEU A 157 -2.97 18.63 -12.01
C LEU A 157 -3.63 17.29 -12.34
N THR A 158 -3.10 16.53 -13.30
CA THR A 158 -3.56 15.17 -13.60
C THR A 158 -3.05 14.13 -12.59
N SER A 159 -2.12 14.49 -11.71
CA SER A 159 -1.66 13.64 -10.59
C SER A 159 -2.51 13.79 -9.32
N ASP A 160 -3.75 14.24 -9.45
CA ASP A 160 -4.67 14.49 -8.36
C ASP A 160 -4.96 13.25 -7.49
N PHE A 161 -5.44 13.52 -6.28
CA PHE A 161 -6.00 12.53 -5.39
C PHE A 161 -7.51 12.59 -5.45
N ILE A 162 -8.19 11.51 -5.87
CA ILE A 162 -9.65 11.49 -5.97
C ILE A 162 -10.22 10.51 -4.95
N ILE A 163 -11.07 11.03 -4.06
CA ILE A 163 -11.97 10.23 -3.21
C ILE A 163 -13.34 10.24 -3.88
N HIS A 164 -13.73 9.07 -4.38
CA HIS A 164 -15.02 8.81 -5.01
C HIS A 164 -16.11 8.59 -3.96
N GLU A 165 -17.31 8.25 -4.42
CA GLU A 165 -18.55 8.30 -3.64
C GLU A 165 -18.56 7.33 -2.46
N LEU A 166 -17.87 6.19 -2.54
CA LEU A 166 -17.77 5.23 -1.43
C LEU A 166 -16.77 5.67 -0.36
N GLY A 167 -15.98 6.72 -0.59
CA GLY A 167 -15.16 7.35 0.45
C GLY A 167 -13.81 6.67 0.74
N LEU A 168 -13.15 7.17 1.79
CA LEU A 168 -11.91 6.66 2.38
C LEU A 168 -12.10 6.46 3.88
N TYR A 169 -11.82 5.26 4.38
CA TYR A 169 -12.00 4.90 5.80
C TYR A 169 -10.69 4.46 6.46
N ALA A 170 -10.15 5.30 7.32
CA ALA A 170 -8.94 5.06 8.10
C ALA A 170 -9.25 5.10 9.61
N ASN A 171 -10.39 4.56 10.00
CA ASN A 171 -10.97 4.67 11.35
C ASN A 171 -10.11 4.03 12.46
N ASN A 172 -9.17 3.16 12.10
CA ASN A 172 -8.25 2.49 13.01
C ASN A 172 -6.79 2.97 12.86
N THR A 173 -6.57 4.01 12.06
CA THR A 173 -5.26 4.63 11.83
C THR A 173 -5.16 5.90 12.65
N ASN A 174 -4.10 6.08 13.45
CA ASN A 174 -3.97 7.25 14.33
C ASN A 174 -3.80 8.56 13.55
N ASP A 175 -3.05 8.51 12.44
CA ASP A 175 -2.76 9.69 11.61
C ASP A 175 -2.95 9.37 10.13
N VAL A 176 -3.52 10.32 9.38
CA VAL A 176 -3.69 10.23 7.92
C VAL A 176 -3.16 11.49 7.25
N ASP A 177 -2.09 11.33 6.46
CA ASP A 177 -1.51 12.37 5.63
C ASP A 177 -1.84 12.11 4.16
N ILE A 178 -2.60 13.01 3.52
CA ILE A 178 -2.80 13.01 2.05
C ILE A 178 -2.05 14.20 1.48
N ILE A 179 -1.04 13.93 0.65
CA ILE A 179 -0.15 14.96 0.10
C ILE A 179 -0.26 14.94 -1.41
N SER A 180 -0.99 15.90 -1.96
CA SER A 180 -1.17 16.02 -3.41
C SER A 180 -1.29 17.48 -3.83
N ARG A 181 -1.01 17.76 -5.11
CA ARG A 181 -1.20 19.07 -5.71
C ARG A 181 -2.69 19.46 -5.76
N ALA A 182 -3.56 18.47 -5.95
CA ALA A 182 -5.00 18.65 -6.00
C ALA A 182 -5.70 17.45 -5.36
N ILE A 183 -6.76 17.72 -4.59
CA ILE A 183 -7.60 16.70 -3.97
C ILE A 183 -9.04 16.95 -4.38
N LYS A 184 -9.73 15.91 -4.86
CA LYS A 184 -11.16 15.93 -5.19
C LYS A 184 -11.88 15.02 -4.21
N LEU A 185 -12.78 15.59 -3.42
CA LEU A 185 -13.59 14.87 -2.43
C LEU A 185 -15.03 14.78 -2.92
N ARG A 186 -15.51 13.56 -3.20
CA ARG A 186 -16.89 13.28 -3.63
C ARG A 186 -17.65 12.40 -2.63
N GLY A 187 -16.93 11.66 -1.81
CA GLY A 187 -17.46 10.88 -0.69
C GLY A 187 -16.81 11.27 0.63
N GLU A 188 -17.10 10.49 1.66
CA GLU A 188 -16.59 10.74 3.01
C GLU A 188 -15.08 10.44 3.11
N LEU A 189 -14.42 11.20 3.98
CA LEU A 189 -13.12 10.83 4.52
C LEU A 189 -13.29 10.71 6.03
N GLN A 190 -13.03 9.51 6.55
CA GLN A 190 -13.07 9.23 7.99
C GLN A 190 -11.69 8.76 8.46
N ALA A 191 -11.21 9.36 9.54
CA ALA A 191 -10.01 8.95 10.25
C ALA A 191 -10.38 8.65 11.71
N LYS A 192 -9.46 8.00 12.45
CA LYS A 192 -9.68 7.74 13.87
C LYS A 192 -9.97 9.03 14.63
N GLN A 193 -11.00 9.00 15.47
CA GLN A 193 -11.36 10.08 16.37
C GLN A 193 -10.71 9.83 17.73
N ASP A 194 -10.07 10.87 18.29
CA ASP A 194 -9.50 10.85 19.64
C ASP A 194 -10.57 10.92 20.75
#